data_AF-A0A7W5XA69-F1
#
_entry.id   AF-A0A7W5XA69-F1
#
_cell.length_a   1.000
_cell.length_b   1.000
_cell.length_c   1.000
_cell.angle_alpha   90.00
_cell.angle_beta   90.00
_cell.angle_gamma   90.00
#
_symmetry.space_group_name_H-M   'P 1'
#
loop_
_entity.id
_entity.type
_entity.pdbx_description
1 polymer ?
#
loop_
_entity_poly.entity_id
_entity_poly.type
_entity_poly.pdbx_seq_one_letter_code
_entity_poly.pdbx_strand_id
1 'polypeptide(L)'
;MFEQFVLVFLLPDHFWYNSNLWTMPLEYYGSLLVFLLCGLAMRRSPVMRHILAIGSAFLVWKLYNDLLPFVAGTYLALIFASTGPRSSSNAWIGMAIASCSAVLLGSVEQHWQIVGSLGLIACLIYFPGLAQCLSGTFGRLLGRFSFPLYLVHFLVIASVSSYGFKAVYGWTESYTVSVAVAGAITLLASFAAALPMLIFDTRWVALVNFVFIRLSAHLLAMVKRITKGPRPVRSSVPELPTGDVDG
;
A
#
# COMPACT_ATOMS: atom_id res chain seq x y z
N MET A 1 -9.30 -18.72 19.37
CA MET A 1 -9.03 -18.38 17.96
C MET A 1 -9.25 -16.89 17.68
N PHE A 2 -10.37 -16.29 18.12
CA PHE A 2 -10.62 -14.85 17.95
C PHE A 2 -9.60 -13.94 18.66
N GLU A 3 -9.18 -14.27 19.88
CA GLU A 3 -8.16 -13.49 20.60
C GLU A 3 -6.84 -13.41 19.83
N GLN A 4 -6.39 -14.53 19.25
CA GLN A 4 -5.17 -14.58 18.44
C GLN A 4 -5.30 -13.72 17.17
N PHE A 5 -6.49 -13.69 16.56
CA PHE A 5 -6.75 -12.81 15.42
C PHE A 5 -6.60 -11.33 15.78
N VAL A 6 -7.00 -10.90 16.98
CA VAL A 6 -6.88 -9.50 17.39
C VAL A 6 -5.45 -9.19 17.88
N LEU A 7 -4.87 -10.08 18.67
CA LEU A 7 -3.56 -9.86 19.28
C LEU A 7 -2.44 -9.79 18.24
N VAL A 8 -2.54 -10.51 17.12
CA VAL A 8 -1.53 -10.47 16.04
C VAL A 8 -1.38 -9.10 15.38
N PHE A 9 -2.39 -8.22 15.47
CA PHE A 9 -2.30 -6.84 14.96
C PHE A 9 -1.77 -5.86 16.00
N LEU A 10 -2.03 -6.13 17.29
CA LEU A 10 -1.78 -5.17 18.36
C LEU A 10 -0.45 -5.41 19.08
N LEU A 11 -0.05 -6.66 19.25
CA LEU A 11 1.14 -7.03 20.01
C LEU A 11 2.19 -7.67 19.10
N PRO A 12 3.47 -7.22 19.17
CA PRO A 12 4.57 -7.91 18.51
C PRO A 12 4.71 -9.34 19.06
N ASP A 13 5.24 -10.25 18.25
CA ASP A 13 5.58 -11.64 18.62
C ASP A 13 4.41 -12.58 18.96
N HIS A 14 3.16 -12.13 18.84
CA HIS A 14 1.97 -12.96 19.03
C HIS A 14 1.45 -13.65 17.76
N PHE A 15 2.36 -14.21 16.93
CA PHE A 15 2.03 -14.85 15.63
C PHE A 15 2.29 -16.37 15.58
N TRP A 16 2.23 -17.05 16.73
CA TRP A 16 2.55 -18.48 16.91
C TRP A 16 1.94 -19.45 15.88
N TYR A 17 0.75 -19.16 15.38
CA TYR A 17 0.06 -20.03 14.41
C TYR A 17 0.33 -19.66 12.95
N ASN A 18 0.64 -18.40 12.66
CA ASN A 18 0.83 -17.90 11.31
C ASN A 18 2.02 -16.97 11.26
N SER A 19 3.20 -17.55 11.08
CA SER A 19 4.46 -16.84 10.96
C SER A 19 4.45 -15.80 9.85
N ASN A 20 3.54 -15.88 8.87
CA ASN A 20 3.50 -14.90 7.79
C ASN A 20 3.00 -13.54 8.26
N LEU A 21 2.15 -13.48 9.30
CA LEU A 21 1.53 -12.24 9.79
C LEU A 21 2.46 -11.41 10.69
N TRP A 22 3.74 -11.77 10.79
CA TRP A 22 4.70 -11.10 11.65
C TRP A 22 4.91 -9.61 11.32
N THR A 23 4.66 -9.18 10.08
CA THR A 23 4.76 -7.77 9.66
C THR A 23 3.50 -6.94 9.97
N MET A 24 2.37 -7.58 10.31
CA MET A 24 1.08 -6.89 10.48
C MET A 24 1.11 -5.77 11.54
N PRO A 25 1.71 -5.93 12.73
CA PRO A 25 1.79 -4.84 13.70
C PRO A 25 2.55 -3.63 13.14
N LEU A 26 3.68 -3.87 12.48
CA LEU A 26 4.50 -2.81 11.89
C LEU A 26 3.73 -2.06 10.81
N GLU A 27 3.02 -2.78 9.94
CA GLU A 27 2.18 -2.19 8.90
C GLU A 27 1.02 -1.37 9.49
N TYR A 28 0.37 -1.88 10.53
CA TYR A 28 -0.72 -1.20 11.22
C TYR A 28 -0.24 0.11 11.87
N TYR A 29 0.76 0.04 12.75
CA TYR A 29 1.30 1.23 13.42
C TYR A 29 1.96 2.21 12.46
N GLY A 30 2.67 1.70 11.45
CA GLY A 30 3.27 2.50 10.38
C GLY A 30 2.22 3.29 9.61
N SER A 31 1.09 2.66 9.25
CA SER A 31 0.01 3.35 8.55
C SER A 31 -0.65 4.45 9.40
N LEU A 32 -0.88 4.21 10.69
CA LEU A 32 -1.39 5.22 11.63
C LEU A 32 -0.43 6.42 11.71
N LEU A 33 0.87 6.15 11.76
CA LEU A 33 1.91 7.18 11.75
C LEU A 33 1.86 8.00 10.45
N VAL A 34 1.75 7.36 9.29
CA VAL A 34 1.60 8.05 7.99
C VAL A 34 0.38 8.97 8.01
N PHE A 35 -0.79 8.49 8.46
CA PHE A 35 -2.01 9.30 8.50
C PHE A 35 -1.87 10.49 9.45
N LEU A 36 -1.30 10.28 10.62
CA LEU A 36 -1.03 11.34 11.59
C LEU A 36 -0.10 12.41 10.99
N LEU A 37 1.04 12.01 10.42
CA LEU A 37 2.00 12.92 9.81
C LEU A 37 1.39 13.69 8.63
N CYS A 38 0.64 13.02 7.75
CA CYS A 38 -0.10 13.67 6.68
C CYS A 38 -1.08 14.72 7.23
N GLY A 39 -1.91 14.36 8.21
CA GLY A 39 -2.87 15.27 8.84
C GLY A 39 -2.21 16.50 9.45
N LEU A 40 -1.08 16.31 10.14
CA LEU A 40 -0.31 17.41 10.74
C LEU A 40 0.39 18.29 9.71
N ALA A 41 0.88 17.71 8.60
CA ALA A 41 1.72 18.40 7.62
C ALA A 41 0.95 19.10 6.49
N MET A 42 -0.22 18.57 6.07
CA MET A 42 -0.93 19.01 4.85
C MET A 42 -1.20 20.51 4.79
N ARG A 43 -1.52 21.14 5.92
CA ARG A 43 -1.85 22.58 6.00
C ARG A 43 -0.71 23.46 6.52
N ARG A 44 0.49 22.91 6.66
CA ARG A 44 1.65 23.63 7.23
C ARG A 44 2.59 24.13 6.15
N SER A 45 3.39 25.14 6.49
CA SER A 45 4.44 25.68 5.62
C SER A 45 5.52 24.61 5.32
N PRO A 46 6.26 24.73 4.20
CA PRO A 46 7.30 23.76 3.83
C PRO A 46 8.33 23.53 4.93
N VAL A 47 8.78 24.60 5.60
CA VAL A 47 9.73 24.54 6.72
C VAL A 47 9.19 23.66 7.86
N MET A 48 7.93 23.85 8.24
CA MET A 48 7.32 23.04 9.29
C MET A 48 7.19 21.56 8.87
N ARG A 49 6.95 21.26 7.59
CA ARG A 49 6.95 19.88 7.09
C ARG A 49 8.33 19.23 7.24
N HIS A 50 9.41 19.94 6.95
CA HIS A 50 10.78 19.47 7.17
C HIS A 50 11.06 19.21 8.66
N ILE A 51 10.68 20.15 9.53
CA ILE A 51 10.85 19.99 10.98
C ILE A 51 10.08 18.77 11.49
N LEU A 52 8.83 18.60 11.08
CA LEU A 52 8.02 17.43 11.45
C LEU A 52 8.64 16.11 10.95
N ALA A 53 9.12 16.08 9.71
CA ALA A 53 9.76 14.91 9.14
C ALA A 53 11.07 14.55 9.86
N ILE A 54 11.95 15.52 10.10
CA ILE A 54 13.22 15.31 10.82
C ILE A 54 12.96 14.90 12.27
N GLY A 55 12.06 15.59 12.96
CA GLY A 55 11.70 15.29 14.35
C GLY A 55 11.08 13.90 14.50
N SER A 56 10.15 13.52 13.62
CA SER A 56 9.56 12.17 13.62
C SER A 56 10.56 11.10 13.23
N ALA A 57 11.44 11.34 12.25
CA ALA A 57 12.48 10.40 11.87
C ALA A 57 13.47 10.15 13.02
N PHE A 58 13.89 11.22 13.72
CA PHE A 58 14.76 11.09 14.90
C PHE A 58 14.08 10.32 16.04
N LEU A 59 12.82 10.64 16.33
CA LEU A 59 12.05 9.95 17.37
C LEU A 59 11.87 8.46 17.04
N VAL A 60 11.51 8.16 15.79
CA VAL A 60 11.29 6.79 15.32
C VAL A 60 12.58 6.01 15.28
N TRP A 61 13.71 6.60 14.84
CA TRP A 61 15.02 5.95 14.96
C TRP A 61 15.27 5.52 16.41
N LYS A 62 15.06 6.44 17.37
CA LYS A 62 15.36 6.13 18.78
C LYS A 62 14.44 5.08 19.40
N LEU A 63 13.18 5.01 18.98
CA LEU A 63 12.19 4.13 19.60
C LEU A 63 11.95 2.82 18.83
N TYR A 64 11.78 2.91 17.51
CA TYR A 64 11.35 1.80 16.63
C TYR A 64 11.88 1.98 15.20
N ASN A 65 13.12 1.56 14.94
CA ASN A 65 13.77 1.72 13.64
C ASN A 65 12.96 1.17 12.45
N ASP A 66 12.15 0.12 12.68
CA ASP A 66 11.30 -0.50 11.67
C ASP A 66 10.25 0.45 11.06
N LEU A 67 9.87 1.52 11.76
CA LEU A 67 8.88 2.49 11.29
C LEU A 67 9.52 3.64 10.47
N LEU A 68 10.86 3.70 10.39
CA LEU A 68 11.57 4.76 9.68
C LEU A 68 11.18 4.86 8.18
N PRO A 69 10.99 3.75 7.43
CA PRO A 69 10.52 3.80 6.05
C PRO A 69 9.17 4.50 5.88
N PHE A 70 8.26 4.38 6.85
CA PHE A 70 6.95 5.05 6.80
C PHE A 70 7.09 6.58 6.90
N VAL A 71 7.95 7.06 7.79
CA VAL A 71 8.25 8.49 7.94
C VAL A 71 8.89 9.04 6.67
N ALA A 72 9.93 8.36 6.18
CA ALA A 72 10.67 8.78 4.99
C ALA A 72 9.80 8.75 3.73
N GLY A 73 8.97 7.71 3.55
CA GLY A 73 8.00 7.61 2.46
C GLY A 73 6.95 8.74 2.52
N THR A 74 6.43 9.04 3.72
CA THR A 74 5.48 10.16 3.91
C THR A 74 6.11 11.49 3.52
N TYR A 75 7.33 11.74 3.97
CA TYR A 75 8.06 12.97 3.65
C TYR A 75 8.36 13.08 2.16
N LEU A 76 8.79 11.99 1.51
CA LEU A 76 9.03 11.95 0.07
C LEU A 76 7.75 12.24 -0.71
N ALA A 77 6.61 11.67 -0.30
CA ALA A 77 5.31 11.96 -0.90
C ALA A 77 4.90 13.43 -0.75
N LEU A 78 5.15 14.04 0.41
CA LEU A 78 4.88 15.47 0.65
C LEU A 78 5.76 16.39 -0.21
N ILE A 79 7.05 16.06 -0.36
CA ILE A 79 7.95 16.78 -1.26
C ILE A 79 7.45 16.66 -2.70
N PHE A 80 7.16 15.45 -3.15
CA PHE A 80 6.69 15.18 -4.50
C PHE A 80 5.40 15.95 -4.80
N ALA A 81 4.44 15.95 -3.87
CA ALA A 81 3.19 16.71 -3.99
C ALA A 81 3.42 18.23 -4.07
N SER A 82 4.47 18.76 -3.41
CA SER A 82 4.78 20.19 -3.41
C SER A 82 5.63 20.67 -4.59
N THR A 83 6.52 19.80 -5.10
CA THR A 83 7.48 20.16 -6.15
C THR A 83 7.01 19.76 -7.55
N GLY A 84 5.99 18.90 -7.64
CA GLY A 84 5.50 18.33 -8.89
C GLY A 84 6.39 17.20 -9.40
N PRO A 85 5.97 16.51 -10.47
CA PRO A 85 6.72 15.44 -11.08
C PRO A 85 7.99 16.00 -11.72
N ARG A 86 9.12 15.86 -11.03
CA ARG A 86 10.44 16.11 -11.61
C ARG A 86 10.92 14.79 -12.22
N SER A 87 10.90 14.71 -13.54
CA SER A 87 11.40 13.55 -14.27
C SER A 87 12.81 13.82 -14.76
N SER A 88 13.73 12.90 -14.49
CA SER A 88 15.02 12.86 -15.20
C SER A 88 14.92 11.85 -16.35
N SER A 89 15.39 12.24 -17.53
CA SER A 89 15.47 11.35 -18.69
C SER A 89 16.73 10.50 -18.72
N ASN A 90 17.69 10.75 -17.81
CA ASN A 90 18.96 10.03 -17.82
C ASN A 90 18.83 8.63 -17.21
N ALA A 91 18.49 7.66 -18.05
CA ALA A 91 18.27 6.26 -17.67
C ALA A 91 19.49 5.64 -16.98
N TRP A 92 20.72 6.03 -17.33
CA TRP A 92 21.94 5.50 -16.70
C TRP A 92 22.05 5.86 -15.23
N ILE A 93 21.71 7.11 -14.86
CA ILE A 93 21.68 7.53 -13.45
C ILE A 93 20.61 6.73 -12.69
N GLY A 94 19.42 6.58 -13.28
CA GLY A 94 18.36 5.76 -12.68
C GLY A 94 18.79 4.31 -12.47
N MET A 95 19.42 3.69 -13.46
CA MET A 95 19.93 2.32 -13.38
C MET A 95 21.05 2.18 -12.34
N ALA A 96 21.95 3.15 -12.24
CA ALA A 96 23.01 3.16 -11.24
C ALA A 96 22.43 3.25 -9.82
N ILE A 97 21.46 4.15 -9.59
CA ILE A 97 20.77 4.28 -8.31
C ILE A 97 19.99 2.99 -8.00
N ALA A 98 19.22 2.46 -8.94
CA ALA A 98 18.45 1.23 -8.76
C ALA A 98 19.36 0.03 -8.42
N SER A 99 20.51 -0.09 -9.09
CA SER A 99 21.49 -1.15 -8.83
C SER A 99 22.14 -0.99 -7.45
N CYS A 100 22.57 0.23 -7.10
CA CYS A 100 23.11 0.52 -5.77
C CYS A 100 22.08 0.23 -4.67
N SER A 101 20.84 0.66 -4.85
CA SER A 101 19.72 0.36 -3.96
C SER A 101 19.45 -1.14 -3.82
N ALA A 102 19.52 -1.90 -4.92
CA ALA A 102 19.36 -3.35 -4.88
C ALA A 102 20.49 -4.04 -4.10
N VAL A 103 21.73 -3.58 -4.24
CA VAL A 103 22.87 -4.07 -3.45
C VAL A 103 22.66 -3.77 -1.96
N LEU A 104 22.24 -2.55 -1.61
CA LEU A 104 21.97 -2.16 -0.24
C LEU A 104 20.81 -2.94 0.39
N LEU A 105 19.77 -3.27 -0.39
CA LEU A 105 18.68 -4.15 0.04
C LEU A 105 19.15 -5.58 0.34
N GLY A 106 20.20 -6.05 -0.32
CA GLY A 106 20.83 -7.35 -0.04
C GLY A 106 21.72 -7.36 1.21
N SER A 107 21.89 -6.24 1.90
CA SER A 107 22.69 -6.16 3.13
C SER A 107 22.02 -6.91 4.28
N VAL A 108 22.84 -7.43 5.21
CA VAL A 108 22.35 -8.07 6.44
C VAL A 108 21.88 -7.03 7.46
N GLU A 109 22.49 -5.83 7.45
CA GLU A 109 22.08 -4.80 8.41
C GLU A 109 20.87 -4.02 7.92
N GLN A 110 19.89 -3.90 8.82
CA GLN A 110 18.63 -3.22 8.59
C GLN A 110 18.79 -1.77 8.11
N HIS A 111 19.77 -1.03 8.62
CA HIS A 111 19.98 0.37 8.23
C HIS A 111 20.28 0.51 6.72
N TRP A 112 21.10 -0.38 6.17
CA TRP A 112 21.40 -0.39 4.73
C TRP A 112 20.19 -0.81 3.91
N GLN A 113 19.38 -1.75 4.40
CA GLN A 113 18.12 -2.12 3.74
C GLN A 113 17.15 -0.93 3.68
N ILE A 114 17.05 -0.14 4.74
CA ILE A 114 16.22 1.08 4.75
C ILE A 114 16.74 2.07 3.71
N VAL A 115 18.04 2.36 3.69
CA VAL A 115 18.64 3.27 2.69
C VAL A 115 18.40 2.75 1.26
N GLY A 116 18.58 1.44 1.04
CA GLY A 116 18.32 0.78 -0.22
C GLY A 116 16.87 0.93 -0.69
N SER A 117 15.91 0.65 0.19
CA SER A 117 14.48 0.79 -0.10
C SER A 117 14.08 2.23 -0.44
N LEU A 118 14.57 3.21 0.32
CA LEU A 118 14.29 4.63 0.07
C LEU A 118 14.91 5.11 -1.23
N GLY A 119 16.14 4.70 -1.52
CA GLY A 119 16.80 4.98 -2.80
C GLY A 119 16.04 4.37 -3.97
N LEU A 120 15.51 3.15 -3.83
CA LEU A 120 14.73 2.49 -4.87
C LEU A 120 13.41 3.22 -5.12
N ILE A 121 12.66 3.56 -4.07
CA ILE A 121 11.40 4.31 -4.20
C ILE A 121 11.65 5.69 -4.80
N ALA A 122 12.68 6.41 -4.34
CA ALA A 122 13.06 7.69 -4.95
C ALA A 122 13.40 7.51 -6.44
N CYS A 123 14.19 6.48 -6.79
CA CYS A 123 14.50 6.18 -8.17
C CYS A 123 13.23 5.99 -9.03
N LEU A 124 12.28 5.17 -8.56
CA LEU A 124 11.04 4.93 -9.31
C LEU A 124 10.18 6.20 -9.46
N ILE A 125 10.21 7.11 -8.50
CA ILE A 125 9.50 8.40 -8.58
C ILE A 125 10.15 9.34 -9.61
N TYR A 126 11.49 9.45 -9.63
CA TYR A 126 12.21 10.39 -10.48
C TYR A 126 12.52 9.86 -11.90
N PHE A 127 12.46 8.54 -12.12
CA PHE A 127 12.79 7.88 -13.39
C PHE A 127 11.60 7.05 -13.92
N PRO A 128 10.64 7.68 -14.63
CA PRO A 128 9.40 7.03 -15.05
C PRO A 128 9.62 5.86 -16.02
N GLY A 129 10.70 5.86 -16.81
CA GLY A 129 11.02 4.73 -17.70
C GLY A 129 11.27 3.43 -16.94
N LEU A 130 11.93 3.49 -15.77
CA LEU A 130 12.14 2.33 -14.90
C LEU A 130 10.84 1.90 -14.23
N ALA A 131 10.07 2.85 -13.73
CA ALA A 131 8.76 2.58 -13.15
C ALA A 131 7.80 1.95 -14.17
N GLN A 132 7.82 2.38 -15.43
CA GLN A 132 7.03 1.81 -16.52
C GLN A 132 7.46 0.39 -16.88
N CYS A 133 8.77 0.12 -16.90
CA CYS A 133 9.31 -1.23 -17.13
C CYS A 133 8.82 -2.19 -16.04
N LEU A 134 8.94 -1.80 -14.76
CA LEU A 134 8.45 -2.59 -13.62
C LEU A 134 6.92 -2.67 -13.58
N SER A 135 6.21 -1.65 -14.06
CA SER A 135 4.74 -1.61 -14.15
C SER A 135 4.21 -2.22 -15.45
N GLY A 136 5.05 -2.93 -16.20
CA GLY A 136 4.67 -3.62 -17.44
C GLY A 136 3.62 -4.71 -17.21
N THR A 137 3.28 -5.45 -18.26
CA THR A 137 2.30 -6.55 -18.18
C THR A 137 2.72 -7.61 -17.16
N PHE A 138 4.00 -7.97 -17.13
CA PHE A 138 4.52 -8.96 -16.20
C PHE A 138 4.51 -8.48 -14.74
N GLY A 139 4.96 -7.27 -14.47
CA GLY A 139 4.95 -6.73 -13.10
C GLY A 139 3.53 -6.52 -12.56
N ARG A 140 2.58 -6.11 -13.42
CA ARG A 140 1.15 -6.07 -13.06
C ARG A 140 0.58 -7.46 -12.81
N LEU A 141 1.00 -8.47 -13.57
CA LEU A 141 0.61 -9.86 -13.35
C LEU A 141 1.14 -10.37 -12.01
N LEU A 142 2.44 -10.18 -11.73
CA LEU A 142 3.04 -10.55 -10.44
C LEU A 142 2.38 -9.83 -9.27
N GLY A 143 2.12 -8.52 -9.40
CA GLY A 143 1.43 -7.74 -8.39
C GLY A 143 0.00 -8.19 -8.12
N ARG A 144 -0.68 -8.78 -9.12
CA ARG A 144 -1.99 -9.40 -8.93
C ARG A 144 -1.92 -10.72 -8.17
N PHE A 145 -0.87 -11.50 -8.38
CA PHE A 145 -0.69 -12.79 -7.69
C PHE A 145 -0.07 -12.67 -6.30
N SER A 146 0.65 -11.59 -6.00
CA SER A 146 1.40 -11.45 -4.75
C SER A 146 0.53 -11.63 -3.50
N PHE A 147 -0.62 -10.96 -3.44
CA PHE A 147 -1.52 -11.04 -2.29
C PHE A 147 -2.19 -12.43 -2.16
N PRO A 148 -2.86 -12.97 -3.19
CA PRO A 148 -3.39 -14.34 -3.14
C PRO A 148 -2.33 -15.40 -2.80
N LEU A 149 -1.14 -15.32 -3.40
CA LEU A 149 -0.03 -16.23 -3.10
C LEU A 149 0.38 -16.12 -1.64
N TYR A 150 0.51 -14.90 -1.11
CA TYR A 150 0.85 -14.67 0.29
C TYR A 150 -0.16 -15.32 1.25
N LEU A 151 -1.45 -15.37 0.91
CA LEU A 151 -2.46 -16.05 1.73
C LEU A 151 -2.39 -17.58 1.65
N VAL A 152 -2.15 -18.15 0.47
CA VAL A 152 -2.31 -19.60 0.26
C VAL A 152 -1.02 -20.39 0.44
N HIS A 153 0.15 -19.80 0.22
CA HIS A 153 1.41 -20.57 0.16
C HIS A 153 1.72 -21.31 1.47
N PHE A 154 1.48 -20.70 2.63
CA PHE A 154 1.70 -21.36 3.91
C PHE A 154 0.78 -22.56 4.12
N LEU A 155 -0.51 -22.43 3.77
CA LEU A 155 -1.47 -23.53 3.83
C LEU A 155 -1.02 -24.68 2.91
N VAL A 156 -0.52 -24.37 1.71
CA VAL A 156 0.02 -25.36 0.78
C VAL A 156 1.27 -26.05 1.34
N ILE A 157 2.21 -25.29 1.90
CA ILE A 157 3.44 -25.81 2.53
C ILE A 157 3.10 -26.79 3.66
N ALA A 158 2.20 -26.37 4.56
CA ALA A 158 1.80 -27.14 5.74
C ALA A 158 0.89 -28.34 5.43
N SER A 159 0.41 -28.49 4.18
CA SER A 159 -0.48 -29.58 3.78
C SER A 159 0.12 -30.41 2.64
N VAL A 160 -0.23 -30.09 1.40
CA VAL A 160 0.09 -30.87 0.19
C VAL A 160 1.60 -31.02 0.00
N SER A 161 2.38 -29.97 0.26
CA SER A 161 3.84 -30.04 0.10
C SER A 161 4.51 -30.92 1.15
N SER A 162 4.11 -30.82 2.42
CA SER A 162 4.63 -31.68 3.49
C SER A 162 4.24 -33.15 3.27
N TYR A 163 3.02 -33.41 2.79
CA TYR A 163 2.62 -34.75 2.38
C TYR A 163 3.46 -35.27 1.21
N GLY A 164 3.63 -34.46 0.17
CA GLY A 164 4.44 -34.78 -1.01
C GLY A 164 5.90 -35.08 -0.64
N PHE A 165 6.49 -34.28 0.24
CA PHE A 165 7.83 -34.53 0.79
C PHE A 165 7.92 -35.91 1.44
N LYS A 166 7.01 -36.23 2.36
CA LYS A 166 7.02 -37.51 3.08
C LYS A 166 6.84 -38.71 2.15
N ALA A 167 5.96 -38.58 1.16
CA ALA A 167 5.70 -39.63 0.18
C ALA A 167 6.94 -39.92 -0.69
N VAL A 168 7.57 -38.88 -1.25
CA VAL A 168 8.76 -39.01 -2.09
C VAL A 168 9.96 -39.51 -1.28
N TYR A 169 10.13 -39.02 -0.05
CA TYR A 169 11.20 -39.46 0.83
C TYR A 169 11.06 -40.94 1.18
N GLY A 170 9.84 -41.41 1.45
CA GLY A 170 9.59 -42.83 1.72
C GLY A 170 9.88 -43.75 0.53
N TRP A 171 9.91 -43.24 -0.70
CA TRP A 171 10.17 -44.04 -1.90
C TRP A 171 11.63 -43.95 -2.37
N THR A 172 12.26 -42.78 -2.21
CA THR A 172 13.59 -42.50 -2.77
C THR A 172 14.69 -42.52 -1.71
N GLU A 173 14.33 -42.37 -0.42
CA GLU A 173 15.24 -42.15 0.71
C GLU A 173 16.22 -40.97 0.52
N SER A 174 16.00 -40.13 -0.51
CA SER A 174 16.85 -39.01 -0.86
C SER A 174 16.23 -37.71 -0.39
N TYR A 175 16.89 -37.04 0.55
CA TYR A 175 16.46 -35.74 1.06
C TYR A 175 16.41 -34.68 -0.05
N THR A 176 17.46 -34.58 -0.88
CA THR A 176 17.56 -33.57 -1.95
C THR A 176 16.44 -33.69 -2.97
N VAL A 177 16.13 -34.92 -3.42
CA VAL A 177 15.03 -35.16 -4.36
C VAL A 177 13.70 -34.80 -3.73
N SER A 178 13.49 -35.19 -2.46
CA SER A 178 12.25 -34.91 -1.73
C SER A 178 12.02 -33.41 -1.53
N VAL A 179 13.06 -32.64 -1.19
CA VAL A 179 12.99 -31.18 -1.08
C VAL A 179 12.68 -30.53 -2.43
N ALA A 180 13.36 -30.95 -3.51
CA ALA A 180 13.15 -30.40 -4.84
C ALA A 180 11.71 -30.64 -5.32
N VAL A 181 11.18 -31.85 -5.13
CA VAL A 181 9.78 -32.18 -5.47
C VAL A 181 8.80 -31.43 -4.59
N ALA A 182 9.02 -31.33 -3.27
CA ALA A 182 8.17 -30.55 -2.38
C ALA A 182 8.16 -29.05 -2.75
N GLY A 183 9.29 -28.50 -3.18
CA GLY A 183 9.39 -27.13 -3.70
C GLY A 183 8.58 -26.94 -4.98
N ALA A 184 8.68 -27.88 -5.93
CA ALA A 184 7.87 -27.86 -7.15
C ALA A 184 6.36 -27.97 -6.86
N ILE A 185 5.96 -28.88 -5.96
CA ILE A 185 4.57 -29.01 -5.49
C ILE A 185 4.11 -27.69 -4.86
N THR A 186 4.92 -27.10 -3.99
CA THR A 186 4.60 -25.82 -3.33
C THR A 186 4.34 -24.73 -4.35
N LEU A 187 5.21 -24.58 -5.34
CA LEU A 187 5.08 -23.57 -6.38
C LEU A 187 3.77 -23.77 -7.17
N LEU A 188 3.59 -24.97 -7.73
CA LEU A 188 2.45 -25.28 -8.59
C LEU A 188 1.11 -25.22 -7.84
N ALA A 189 1.03 -25.83 -6.66
CA ALA A 189 -0.18 -25.83 -5.86
C ALA A 189 -0.51 -24.44 -5.31
N SER A 190 0.48 -23.61 -4.95
CA SER A 190 0.23 -22.22 -4.52
C SER A 190 -0.32 -21.38 -5.66
N PHE A 191 0.25 -21.47 -6.87
CA PHE A 191 -0.31 -20.76 -8.03
C PHE A 191 -1.72 -21.24 -8.38
N ALA A 192 -1.97 -22.55 -8.35
CA ALA A 192 -3.29 -23.11 -8.60
C ALA A 192 -4.32 -22.63 -7.55
N ALA A 193 -3.95 -22.65 -6.27
CA ALA A 193 -4.79 -22.18 -5.16
C ALA A 193 -5.00 -20.65 -5.16
N ALA A 194 -4.04 -19.88 -5.71
CA ALA A 194 -4.15 -18.43 -5.82
C ALA A 194 -5.14 -17.98 -6.91
N LEU A 195 -5.38 -18.80 -7.95
CA LEU A 195 -6.31 -18.47 -9.04
C LEU A 195 -7.74 -18.15 -8.58
N PRO A 196 -8.44 -19.01 -7.79
CA PRO A 196 -9.78 -18.69 -7.32
C PRO A 196 -9.81 -17.43 -6.45
N MET A 197 -8.78 -17.21 -5.63
CA MET A 197 -8.65 -15.99 -4.81
C MET A 197 -8.45 -14.74 -5.66
N LEU A 198 -7.68 -14.82 -6.75
CA LEU A 198 -7.52 -13.72 -7.70
C LEU A 198 -8.85 -13.38 -8.41
N ILE A 199 -9.62 -14.39 -8.81
CA ILE A 199 -10.95 -14.19 -9.41
C ILE A 199 -11.89 -13.55 -8.40
N PHE A 200 -11.86 -14.00 -7.15
CA PHE A 200 -12.64 -13.42 -6.07
C PHE A 200 -12.27 -11.95 -5.82
N ASP A 201 -10.97 -11.64 -5.67
CA ASP A 201 -10.46 -10.29 -5.41
C ASP A 201 -10.88 -9.31 -6.51
N THR A 202 -10.69 -9.66 -7.78
CA THR A 202 -11.08 -8.79 -8.90
C THR A 202 -12.58 -8.48 -8.92
N ARG A 203 -13.44 -9.45 -8.57
CA ARG A 203 -14.89 -9.25 -8.45
C ARG A 203 -15.25 -8.43 -7.22
N TRP A 204 -14.58 -8.70 -6.10
CA TRP A 204 -14.79 -8.00 -4.84
C TRP A 204 -14.45 -6.52 -4.95
N VAL A 205 -13.28 -6.19 -5.51
CA VAL A 205 -12.85 -4.79 -5.74
C VAL A 205 -13.84 -4.06 -6.65
N ALA A 206 -14.32 -4.72 -7.72
CA ALA A 206 -15.33 -4.13 -8.60
C ALA A 206 -16.64 -3.84 -7.84
N LEU A 207 -17.10 -4.78 -6.99
CA LEU A 207 -18.29 -4.60 -6.16
C LEU A 207 -18.13 -3.45 -5.15
N VAL A 208 -17.01 -3.40 -4.43
CA VAL A 208 -16.73 -2.35 -3.44
C VAL A 208 -16.68 -0.98 -4.11
N ASN A 209 -15.99 -0.86 -5.24
CA ASN A 209 -15.93 0.39 -6.00
C ASN A 209 -17.31 0.84 -6.48
N PHE A 210 -18.13 -0.09 -6.97
CA PHE A 210 -19.50 0.21 -7.38
C PHE A 210 -20.33 0.74 -6.21
N VAL A 211 -20.29 0.07 -5.06
CA VAL A 211 -21.00 0.50 -3.84
C VAL A 211 -20.50 1.88 -3.38
N PHE A 212 -19.18 2.10 -3.37
CA PHE A 212 -18.59 3.37 -2.95
C PHE A 212 -18.98 4.54 -3.87
N ILE A 213 -18.94 4.36 -5.19
CA ILE A 213 -19.37 5.40 -6.15
C ILE A 213 -20.85 5.75 -5.93
N ARG A 214 -21.70 4.74 -5.73
CA ARG A 214 -23.13 4.95 -5.48
C ARG A 214 -23.35 5.71 -4.16
N LEU A 215 -22.68 5.31 -3.09
CA LEU A 215 -22.79 5.93 -1.78
C LEU A 215 -22.29 7.38 -1.78
N SER A 216 -21.11 7.62 -2.37
CA SER A 216 -20.53 8.96 -2.47
C SER A 216 -21.40 9.91 -3.31
N ALA A 217 -22.02 9.44 -4.39
CA ALA A 217 -22.98 10.22 -5.17
C ALA A 217 -24.21 10.61 -4.34
N HIS A 218 -24.76 9.68 -3.54
CA HIS A 218 -25.88 9.97 -2.63
C HIS A 218 -25.51 10.98 -1.54
N LEU A 219 -24.34 10.83 -0.91
CA LEU A 219 -23.85 11.76 0.10
C LEU A 219 -23.63 13.16 -0.47
N LEU A 220 -23.01 13.28 -1.66
CA LEU A 220 -22.83 14.57 -2.33
C LEU A 220 -24.16 15.23 -2.68
N ALA A 221 -25.16 14.45 -3.11
CA ALA A 221 -26.51 14.96 -3.36
C ALA A 221 -27.18 15.46 -2.07
N MET A 222 -27.01 14.75 -0.95
CA MET A 222 -27.52 15.14 0.36
C MET A 222 -26.86 16.43 0.86
N VAL A 223 -25.53 16.53 0.80
CA VAL A 223 -24.77 17.73 1.18
C VAL A 223 -25.21 18.92 0.33
N LYS A 224 -25.34 18.76 -0.99
CA LYS A 224 -25.84 19.83 -1.88
C LYS A 224 -27.27 20.29 -1.55
N ARG A 225 -28.13 19.40 -1.03
CA ARG A 225 -29.48 19.77 -0.58
C ARG A 225 -29.45 20.58 0.72
N ILE A 226 -28.52 20.26 1.62
CA ILE A 226 -28.35 20.97 2.90
C ILE A 226 -27.69 22.35 2.66
N THR A 227 -26.70 22.44 1.77
CA THR A 227 -25.97 23.69 1.51
C THR A 227 -26.71 24.66 0.60
N LYS A 228 -27.61 24.19 -0.27
CA LYS A 228 -28.62 25.04 -0.91
C LYS A 228 -29.64 25.42 0.15
N GLY A 229 -29.33 26.46 0.94
CA GLY A 229 -30.23 27.04 1.92
C GLY A 229 -31.63 27.34 1.35
N PRO A 230 -32.62 27.66 2.20
CA PRO A 230 -33.99 27.91 1.77
C PRO A 230 -33.98 28.88 0.59
N ARG A 231 -34.63 28.49 -0.51
CA ARG A 231 -34.73 29.36 -1.70
C ARG A 231 -35.21 30.72 -1.19
N PRO A 232 -34.56 31.84 -1.59
CA PRO A 232 -35.04 33.15 -1.20
C PRO A 232 -36.52 33.22 -1.56
N VAL A 233 -37.35 33.43 -0.53
CA VAL A 233 -38.78 33.62 -0.72
C VAL A 233 -38.89 34.81 -1.65
N ARG A 234 -39.36 34.57 -2.87
CA ARG A 234 -39.61 35.63 -3.84
C ARG A 234 -40.65 36.52 -3.17
N SER A 235 -40.22 37.63 -2.58
CA SER A 235 -41.13 38.63 -2.07
C SER A 235 -41.94 39.06 -3.29
N SER A 236 -43.22 38.71 -3.29
CA SER A 236 -44.20 39.28 -4.20
C SER A 236 -44.35 40.75 -3.79
N VAL A 237 -43.35 41.57 -4.10
CA VAL A 237 -43.49 43.02 -4.08
C VAL A 237 -44.42 43.29 -5.26
N PRO A 238 -45.64 43.81 -5.02
CA PRO A 238 -46.53 44.19 -6.10
C PRO A 238 -45.79 45.22 -6.96
N GLU A 239 -45.74 44.99 -8.26
CA GLU A 239 -45.29 46.01 -9.21
C GLU A 239 -46.19 47.24 -9.01
N LEU A 240 -45.60 48.31 -8.47
CA LEU A 240 -46.27 49.60 -8.39
C LEU A 240 -46.54 50.05 -9.84
N PRO A 241 -47.77 50.49 -10.15
CA PRO A 241 -48.09 50.97 -11.49
C PRO A 241 -47.19 52.17 -11.77
N THR A 242 -46.36 52.06 -12.81
CA THR A 242 -45.64 53.18 -13.39
C THR A 242 -46.70 54.11 -13.97
N GLY A 243 -46.98 55.20 -13.26
CA GLY A 243 -47.84 56.26 -13.76
C GLY A 243 -47.24 56.85 -15.03
N ASP A 244 -48.02 56.84 -16.10
CA ASP A 244 -47.76 57.60 -17.31
C ASP A 244 -47.73 59.09 -16.94
N VAL A 245 -46.59 59.71 -17.23
CA VAL A 245 -46.39 61.16 -17.18
C VAL A 245 -46.79 61.69 -18.55
N ASP A 246 -48.05 62.10 -18.69
CA ASP A 246 -48.52 62.92 -19.80
C ASP A 246 -49.00 64.27 -19.26
N GLY A 247 -48.31 65.32 -19.75
CA GLY A 247 -48.80 66.68 -20.04
C GLY A 247 -49.71 67.40 -19.06
#